data_AF-A0A1L9NTA9-F1
#
_entry.id   AF-A0A1L9NTA9-F1
#
_cell.length_a   1.000
_cell.length_b   1.000
_cell.length_c   1.000
_cell.angle_alpha   90.00
_cell.angle_beta   90.00
_cell.angle_gamma   90.00
#
_symmetry.space_group_name_H-M   'P 1'
#
loop_
_entity.id
_entity.type
_entity.pdbx_description
1 polymer ?
#
loop_
_entity_poly.entity_id
_entity_poly.type
_entity_poly.pdbx_seq_one_letter_code
_entity_poly.pdbx_strand_id
1 'polypeptide(L)'
;MKLAKYIGSELRALCVHKEQTILEAMQMMTSAGLRLVPVISTSDNTFEGVIADGDIRRFLSSGGQVNANVDVALNRSPVVLETDLSDSDARALMVRRGVEYLPFVQNARLESMFALWVAPGPEDLTAVIMAGGLGSRLAPLTDTCPKPLLPLGGKPILSHIIENLRDQGINRFVLSTNYLSEMIVDHYGDGSALDVSISYVHEKTRMGTGGALGLVDSGQLSEPFLCLNGDILNDIDVDALRTQHQSNNWDATMVVRDFSMTVPYGVVSVAEDEAFEDAEEKPTTHFRINAGCYMLSKSILNVVPKDQFYDLPTLFTDLQKRGMKGGTYMHKGRWIDIGDIAELKRARAIFEGPSS
;
A
#
# COMPACT_ATOMS: atom_id res chain seq x y z
N MET A 1 3.67 4.49 3.12
CA MET A 1 4.00 5.89 3.50
C MET A 1 3.28 6.89 2.60
N LYS A 2 2.37 7.70 3.15
CA LYS A 2 1.77 8.86 2.47
C LYS A 2 2.70 10.06 2.58
N LEU A 3 2.69 10.93 1.57
CA LEU A 3 3.41 12.20 1.61
C LEU A 3 2.36 13.30 1.75
N ALA A 4 2.47 14.10 2.81
CA ALA A 4 1.68 15.31 3.00
C ALA A 4 2.60 16.52 2.80
N LYS A 5 2.06 17.60 2.21
CA LYS A 5 2.75 18.89 2.08
C LYS A 5 1.95 19.96 2.84
N TYR A 6 2.55 20.51 3.88
CA TYR A 6 1.99 21.59 4.68
C TYR A 6 2.42 22.94 4.13
N ILE A 7 1.47 23.87 3.96
CA ILE A 7 1.71 25.22 3.46
C ILE A 7 0.88 26.26 4.21
N GLY A 8 1.27 27.53 4.12
CA GLY A 8 0.43 28.67 4.51
C GLY A 8 0.00 28.68 5.97
N SER A 9 -1.31 28.79 6.22
CA SER A 9 -1.87 28.83 7.58
C SER A 9 -1.78 27.49 8.30
N GLU A 10 -1.91 26.38 7.57
CA GLU A 10 -1.80 25.04 8.13
C GLU A 10 -0.41 24.80 8.68
N LEU A 11 0.63 25.13 7.90
CA LEU A 11 2.01 25.04 8.35
C LEU A 11 2.30 25.91 9.57
N ARG A 12 1.79 27.13 9.60
CA ARG A 12 1.99 28.06 10.73
C ARG A 12 1.37 27.54 12.03
N ALA A 13 0.25 26.83 11.95
CA ALA A 13 -0.38 26.23 13.12
C ALA A 13 0.43 25.06 13.73
N LEU A 14 1.40 24.52 12.96
CA LEU A 14 2.27 23.43 13.38
C LEU A 14 3.61 23.91 13.95
N CYS A 15 3.89 25.22 13.91
CA CYS A 15 5.15 25.76 14.39
C CYS A 15 5.11 26.08 15.88
N VAL A 16 6.23 25.85 16.56
CA VAL A 16 6.48 26.32 17.93
C VAL A 16 7.54 27.41 17.95
N HIS A 17 7.71 28.03 19.11
CA HIS A 17 8.74 29.03 19.40
C HIS A 17 9.73 28.51 20.43
N LYS A 18 10.98 28.97 20.36
CA LYS A 18 12.04 28.52 21.28
C LYS A 18 11.77 28.85 22.74
N GLU A 19 10.96 29.87 23.01
CA GLU A 19 10.55 30.28 24.37
C GLU A 19 9.42 29.42 24.95
N GLN A 20 8.74 28.63 24.12
CA GLN A 20 7.76 27.67 24.59
C GLN A 20 8.45 26.50 25.30
N THR A 21 7.72 25.84 26.17
CA THR A 21 8.20 24.68 26.93
C THR A 21 8.25 23.42 26.07
N ILE A 22 9.11 22.47 26.45
CA ILE A 22 9.14 21.13 25.85
C ILE A 22 7.75 20.47 25.95
N LEU A 23 7.04 20.65 27.06
CA LEU A 23 5.68 20.13 27.24
C LEU A 23 4.70 20.68 26.19
N GLU A 24 4.73 21.99 25.91
CA GLU A 24 3.88 22.61 24.89
C GLU A 24 4.21 22.07 23.49
N ALA A 25 5.50 21.87 23.18
CA ALA A 25 5.90 21.24 21.92
C ALA A 25 5.42 19.79 21.80
N MET A 26 5.52 18.99 22.86
CA MET A 26 4.98 17.62 22.90
C MET A 26 3.46 17.58 22.72
N GLN A 27 2.74 18.52 23.33
CA GLN A 27 1.29 18.65 23.17
C GLN A 27 0.92 19.02 21.73
N MET A 28 1.66 19.93 21.10
CA MET A 28 1.47 20.28 19.70
C MET A 28 1.70 19.07 18.80
N MET A 29 2.83 18.37 18.94
CA MET A 29 3.14 17.11 18.25
C MET A 29 2.00 16.11 18.35
N THR A 30 1.51 15.87 19.56
CA THR A 30 0.40 14.94 19.82
C THR A 30 -0.89 15.38 19.14
N SER A 31 -1.26 16.66 19.26
CA SER A 31 -2.49 17.21 18.67
C SER A 31 -2.48 17.21 17.13
N ALA A 32 -1.29 17.39 16.53
CA ALA A 32 -1.08 17.41 15.10
C ALA A 32 -0.80 16.02 14.50
N GLY A 33 -0.59 15.00 15.33
CA GLY A 33 -0.16 13.67 14.88
C GLY A 33 1.24 13.65 14.25
N LEU A 34 2.12 14.55 14.68
CA LEU A 34 3.49 14.67 14.17
C LEU A 34 4.51 14.24 15.23
N ARG A 35 5.65 13.69 14.80
CA ARG A 35 6.81 13.34 15.65
C ARG A 35 7.89 14.43 15.67
N LEU A 36 7.66 15.50 14.90
CA LEU A 36 8.54 16.64 14.71
C LEU A 36 7.70 17.88 14.42
N VAL A 37 8.07 19.00 15.03
CA VAL A 37 7.50 20.32 14.72
C VAL A 37 8.59 21.33 14.35
N PRO A 38 8.35 22.23 13.39
CA PRO A 38 9.24 23.34 13.09
C PRO A 38 9.31 24.35 14.24
N VAL A 39 10.48 24.97 14.43
CA VAL A 39 10.65 26.09 15.36
C VAL A 39 10.90 27.36 14.57
N ILE A 40 10.09 28.39 14.83
CA ILE A 40 10.21 29.71 14.19
C ILE A 40 10.35 30.82 15.23
N SER A 41 11.08 31.87 14.86
CA SER A 41 11.26 33.06 15.69
C SER A 41 9.95 33.84 15.86
N THR A 42 9.69 34.27 17.10
CA THR A 42 8.54 35.12 17.45
C THR A 42 8.63 36.53 16.87
N SER A 43 9.83 37.05 16.60
CA SER A 43 10.00 38.44 16.16
C SER A 43 9.84 38.64 14.65
N ASP A 44 10.24 37.65 13.84
CA ASP A 44 10.34 37.81 12.38
C ASP A 44 9.96 36.56 11.56
N ASN A 45 9.47 35.50 12.23
CA ASN A 45 9.13 34.20 11.62
C ASN A 45 10.30 33.53 10.88
N THR A 46 11.53 33.83 11.26
CA THR A 46 12.70 33.10 10.75
C THR A 46 12.68 31.65 11.22
N PHE A 47 13.04 30.72 10.35
CA PHE A 47 13.16 29.30 10.69
C PHE A 47 14.41 29.05 11.54
N GLU A 48 14.23 28.60 12.78
CA GLU A 48 15.32 28.42 13.75
C GLU A 48 15.77 26.95 13.88
N GLY A 49 14.97 26.01 13.36
CA GLY A 49 15.27 24.58 13.36
C GLY A 49 14.02 23.73 13.51
N VAL A 50 14.21 22.50 14.00
CA VAL A 50 13.13 21.56 14.32
C VAL A 50 13.35 20.94 15.69
N ILE A 51 12.28 20.52 16.33
CA ILE A 51 12.36 19.66 17.51
C ILE A 51 11.60 18.37 17.22
N ALA A 52 12.22 17.23 17.51
CA ALA A 52 11.65 15.90 17.30
C ALA A 52 11.62 15.08 18.59
N ASP A 53 10.82 14.00 18.59
CA ASP A 53 10.74 13.04 19.72
C ASP A 53 12.13 12.56 20.16
N GLY A 54 13.03 12.33 19.20
CA GLY A 54 14.40 11.87 19.47
C GLY A 54 15.22 12.89 20.25
N ASP A 55 15.06 14.19 19.97
CA ASP A 55 15.78 15.26 20.64
C ASP A 55 15.24 15.49 22.05
N ILE A 56 13.90 15.50 22.19
CA ILE A 56 13.20 15.58 23.48
C ILE A 56 13.62 14.40 24.37
N ARG A 57 13.55 13.17 23.85
CA ARG A 57 13.95 11.97 24.58
C ARG A 57 15.40 12.03 25.04
N ARG A 58 16.32 12.50 24.18
CA ARG A 58 17.75 12.64 24.54
C ARG A 58 17.93 13.66 25.67
N PHE A 59 17.28 14.81 25.57
CA PHE A 59 17.33 15.87 26.59
C PHE A 59 16.76 15.42 27.94
N LEU A 60 15.61 14.75 27.95
CA LEU A 60 15.00 14.25 29.19
C LEU A 60 15.85 13.13 29.81
N SER A 61 16.43 12.25 28.98
CA SER A 61 17.33 11.19 29.45
C SER A 61 18.61 11.74 30.10
N SER A 62 19.03 12.97 29.74
CA SER A 62 20.17 13.65 30.37
C SER A 62 19.80 14.44 31.64
N GLY A 63 18.59 14.25 32.19
CA GLY A 63 18.13 14.95 33.39
C GLY A 63 17.39 16.26 33.11
N GLY A 64 17.07 16.54 31.85
CA GLY A 64 16.24 17.67 31.43
C GLY A 64 14.82 17.59 32.00
N GLN A 65 14.15 18.75 32.07
CA GLN A 65 12.78 18.86 32.58
C GLN A 65 11.84 19.33 31.48
N VAL A 66 10.60 18.84 31.49
CA VAL A 66 9.58 19.17 30.47
C VAL A 66 9.15 20.64 30.45
N ASN A 67 9.41 21.37 31.54
CA ASN A 67 9.14 22.81 31.63
C ASN A 67 10.30 23.68 31.10
N ALA A 68 11.40 23.08 30.66
CA ALA A 68 12.48 23.81 30.00
C ALA A 68 12.04 24.32 28.63
N ASN A 69 12.69 25.37 28.14
CA ASN A 69 12.43 25.95 26.83
C ASN A 69 12.84 25.00 25.70
N VAL A 70 12.10 25.01 24.59
CA VAL A 70 12.39 24.24 23.37
C VAL A 70 13.83 24.44 22.87
N ASP A 71 14.39 25.64 23.09
CA ASP A 71 15.75 26.01 22.69
C ASP A 71 16.84 25.01 23.12
N VAL A 72 16.67 24.36 24.28
CA VAL A 72 17.67 23.45 24.85
C VAL A 72 17.73 22.08 24.15
N ALA A 73 16.70 21.72 23.40
CA ALA A 73 16.58 20.45 22.66
C ALA A 73 16.40 20.68 21.15
N LEU A 74 16.66 21.89 20.68
CA LEU A 74 16.43 22.30 19.29
C LEU A 74 17.51 21.75 18.36
N ASN A 75 17.11 21.01 17.32
CA ASN A 75 17.99 20.64 16.22
C ASN A 75 18.08 21.81 15.22
N ARG A 76 19.23 22.48 15.21
CA ARG A 76 19.53 23.65 14.36
C ARG A 76 20.05 23.31 12.97
N SER A 77 20.30 22.04 12.68
CA SER A 77 20.80 21.60 11.38
C SER A 77 19.99 20.42 10.85
N PRO A 78 18.65 20.57 10.71
CA PRO A 78 17.84 19.57 10.07
C PRO A 78 18.14 19.47 8.57
N VAL A 79 17.76 18.35 7.96
CA VAL A 79 17.75 18.25 6.50
C VAL A 79 16.62 19.14 5.98
N VAL A 80 16.95 20.09 5.10
CA VAL A 80 16.01 21.04 4.50
C VAL A 80 16.13 21.05 2.97
N LEU A 81 15.08 21.52 2.30
CA LEU A 81 15.11 21.91 0.89
C LEU A 81 15.42 23.40 0.76
N GLU A 82 16.29 23.75 -0.18
CA GLU A 82 16.56 25.12 -0.60
C GLU A 82 15.78 25.50 -1.88
N THR A 83 15.24 24.51 -2.57
CA THR A 83 14.41 24.65 -3.78
C THR A 83 13.16 23.79 -3.65
N ASP A 84 12.01 24.31 -4.05
CA ASP A 84 10.77 23.52 -4.05
C ASP A 84 10.89 22.35 -5.02
N LEU A 85 10.36 21.20 -4.61
CA LEU A 85 10.42 19.95 -5.37
C LEU A 85 9.01 19.45 -5.67
N SER A 86 8.92 18.61 -6.70
CA SER A 86 7.73 17.79 -6.91
C SER A 86 7.57 16.79 -5.76
N ASP A 87 6.33 16.35 -5.51
CA ASP A 87 6.03 15.33 -4.48
C ASP A 87 6.85 14.04 -4.67
N SER A 88 7.08 13.64 -5.93
CA SER A 88 7.87 12.45 -6.25
C SER A 88 9.35 12.63 -5.86
N ASP A 89 9.94 13.78 -6.18
CA ASP A 89 11.35 14.06 -5.90
C ASP A 89 11.59 14.28 -4.40
N ALA A 90 10.68 14.98 -3.73
CA ALA A 90 10.70 15.16 -2.29
C ALA A 90 10.67 13.79 -1.59
N ARG A 91 9.73 12.91 -1.96
CA ARG A 91 9.64 11.54 -1.43
C ARG A 91 10.94 10.75 -1.64
N ALA A 92 11.48 10.75 -2.86
CA ALA A 92 12.71 10.02 -3.17
C ALA A 92 13.91 10.54 -2.34
N LEU A 93 14.00 11.86 -2.16
CA LEU A 93 15.03 12.48 -1.33
C LEU A 93 14.89 12.09 0.15
N MET A 94 13.66 12.15 0.67
CA MET A 94 13.37 11.79 2.06
C MET A 94 13.74 10.34 2.37
N VAL A 95 13.37 9.40 1.49
CA VAL A 95 13.76 7.98 1.60
C VAL A 95 15.28 7.83 1.56
N ARG A 96 15.95 8.47 0.59
CA ARG A 96 17.42 8.41 0.45
C ARG A 96 18.16 8.98 1.65
N ARG A 97 17.61 10.01 2.29
CA ARG A 97 18.19 10.67 3.47
C ARG A 97 17.75 10.04 4.79
N GLY A 98 16.80 9.11 4.76
CA GLY A 98 16.24 8.49 5.96
C GLY A 98 15.53 9.48 6.88
N VAL A 99 14.82 10.47 6.32
CA VAL A 99 14.11 11.49 7.10
C VAL A 99 12.59 11.41 6.89
N GLU A 100 11.84 11.53 7.98
CA GLU A 100 10.36 11.53 7.97
C GLU A 100 9.78 12.92 7.65
N TYR A 101 10.58 13.98 7.79
CA TYR A 101 10.15 15.36 7.58
C TYR A 101 11.19 16.11 6.77
N LEU A 102 10.73 16.98 5.88
CA LEU A 102 11.58 17.74 4.97
C LEU A 102 11.02 19.16 4.82
N PRO A 103 11.46 20.09 5.68
CA PRO A 103 11.14 21.52 5.57
C PRO A 103 11.72 22.14 4.30
N PHE A 104 10.95 22.98 3.62
CA PHE A 104 11.42 23.84 2.54
C PHE A 104 11.61 25.26 3.06
N VAL A 105 12.87 25.71 3.03
CA VAL A 105 13.28 26.99 3.58
C VAL A 105 13.80 27.87 2.46
N GLN A 106 13.22 29.07 2.31
CA GLN A 106 13.67 30.07 1.35
C GLN A 106 13.83 31.42 2.07
N ASN A 107 14.95 32.11 1.84
CA ASN A 107 15.23 33.41 2.48
C ASN A 107 15.07 33.37 4.02
N ALA A 108 15.57 32.30 4.66
CA ALA A 108 15.44 32.04 6.10
C ALA A 108 14.00 31.87 6.62
N ARG A 109 13.01 31.68 5.74
CA ARG A 109 11.61 31.44 6.10
C ARG A 109 11.18 30.03 5.71
N LEU A 110 10.33 29.46 6.55
CA LEU A 110 9.70 28.18 6.30
C LEU A 110 8.51 28.36 5.36
N GLU A 111 8.65 27.92 4.11
CA GLU A 111 7.65 28.10 3.06
C GLU A 111 6.69 26.90 2.96
N SER A 112 7.23 25.69 3.09
CA SER A 112 6.43 24.46 3.16
C SER A 112 7.14 23.39 3.99
N MET A 113 6.43 22.32 4.35
CA MET A 113 7.05 21.14 4.95
C MET A 113 6.43 19.89 4.37
N PHE A 114 7.27 19.01 3.81
CA PHE A 114 6.85 17.66 3.50
C PHE A 114 6.94 16.80 4.76
N ALA A 115 5.91 15.98 4.99
CA ALA A 115 5.92 14.94 5.99
C ALA A 115 5.63 13.61 5.32
N LEU A 116 6.50 12.64 5.57
CA LEU A 116 6.21 11.25 5.31
C LEU A 116 5.39 10.74 6.48
N TRP A 117 4.09 10.71 6.25
CA TRP A 117 3.17 10.04 7.13
C TRP A 117 3.37 8.53 6.91
N VAL A 118 3.96 7.88 7.90
CA VAL A 118 3.37 6.61 8.32
C VAL A 118 2.10 7.04 9.05
N ALA A 119 1.01 7.28 8.30
CA ALA A 119 -0.29 7.27 8.94
C ALA A 119 -0.31 5.98 9.79
N PRO A 120 -0.86 5.98 11.01
CA PRO A 120 -1.39 4.71 11.49
C PRO A 120 -2.24 4.24 10.32
N GLY A 121 -1.82 3.16 9.69
CA GLY A 121 -2.64 2.60 8.63
C GLY A 121 -3.97 2.25 9.26
N PRO A 122 -4.84 1.61 8.50
CA PRO A 122 -5.92 0.94 9.16
C PRO A 122 -5.33 -0.24 9.96
N GLU A 123 -4.82 0.03 11.18
CA GLU A 123 -4.32 -0.97 12.12
C GLU A 123 -5.42 -1.99 12.45
N ASP A 124 -6.68 -1.60 12.21
CA ASP A 124 -7.85 -2.43 12.30
C ASP A 124 -8.14 -3.27 11.05
N LEU A 125 -7.59 -2.92 9.87
CA LEU A 125 -7.88 -3.61 8.61
C LEU A 125 -7.13 -4.94 8.54
N THR A 126 -7.86 -5.97 8.17
CA THR A 126 -7.34 -7.30 7.88
C THR A 126 -7.16 -7.47 6.38
N ALA A 127 -6.01 -8.01 5.97
CA ALA A 127 -5.75 -8.43 4.60
C ALA A 127 -5.83 -9.95 4.46
N VAL A 128 -6.70 -10.42 3.57
CA VAL A 128 -6.79 -11.82 3.14
C VAL A 128 -5.96 -11.99 1.87
N ILE A 129 -4.93 -12.83 1.91
CA ILE A 129 -4.08 -13.10 0.75
C ILE A 129 -4.37 -14.53 0.25
N MET A 130 -4.80 -14.61 -1.00
CA MET A 130 -5.09 -15.88 -1.67
C MET A 130 -3.80 -16.51 -2.18
N ALA A 131 -3.19 -17.39 -1.38
CA ALA A 131 -1.87 -17.99 -1.61
C ALA A 131 -1.91 -19.51 -1.89
N GLY A 132 -3.09 -20.09 -2.16
CA GLY A 132 -3.29 -21.54 -2.36
C GLY A 132 -3.04 -22.06 -3.79
N GLY A 133 -2.56 -21.25 -4.72
CA GLY A 133 -2.38 -21.67 -6.11
C GLY A 133 -1.19 -22.61 -6.34
N LEU A 134 -1.37 -23.64 -7.19
CA LEU A 134 -0.28 -24.57 -7.61
C LEU A 134 0.87 -23.86 -8.33
N GLY A 135 0.61 -22.73 -8.98
CA GLY A 135 1.63 -22.02 -9.75
C GLY A 135 2.14 -22.79 -10.98
N SER A 136 1.38 -23.73 -11.53
CA SER A 136 1.81 -24.66 -12.59
C SER A 136 2.47 -24.01 -13.83
N ARG A 137 2.11 -22.75 -14.16
CA ARG A 137 2.74 -21.96 -15.24
C ARG A 137 4.20 -21.57 -14.95
N LEU A 138 4.68 -21.77 -13.73
CA LEU A 138 6.03 -21.53 -13.26
C LEU A 138 6.82 -22.84 -13.06
N ALA A 139 6.25 -23.99 -13.41
CA ALA A 139 6.98 -25.25 -13.40
C ALA A 139 8.26 -25.16 -14.27
N PRO A 140 9.39 -25.76 -13.84
CA PRO A 140 9.53 -26.66 -12.69
C PRO A 140 9.80 -25.96 -11.35
N LEU A 141 9.87 -24.62 -11.30
CA LEU A 141 10.21 -23.88 -10.07
C LEU A 141 9.21 -24.16 -8.95
N THR A 142 7.95 -24.40 -9.31
CA THR A 142 6.86 -24.64 -8.36
C THR A 142 6.67 -26.10 -7.99
N ASP A 143 7.46 -27.04 -8.50
CA ASP A 143 7.29 -28.47 -8.21
C ASP A 143 7.71 -28.83 -6.78
N THR A 144 8.60 -28.02 -6.18
CA THR A 144 9.18 -28.24 -4.84
C THR A 144 9.14 -26.99 -3.95
N CYS A 145 8.60 -25.88 -4.45
CA CYS A 145 8.51 -24.62 -3.73
C CYS A 145 7.18 -23.93 -4.10
N PRO A 146 6.30 -23.60 -3.15
CA PRO A 146 5.06 -22.92 -3.48
C PRO A 146 5.38 -21.55 -4.07
N LYS A 147 4.60 -21.13 -5.08
CA LYS A 147 4.78 -19.84 -5.78
C LYS A 147 4.98 -18.64 -4.83
N PRO A 148 4.20 -18.47 -3.74
CA PRO A 148 4.42 -17.42 -2.74
C PRO A 148 5.84 -17.34 -2.16
N LEU A 149 6.56 -18.46 -2.09
CA LEU A 149 7.91 -18.58 -1.54
C LEU A 149 9.03 -18.44 -2.58
N LEU A 150 8.70 -18.30 -3.87
CA LEU A 150 9.72 -18.11 -4.89
C LEU A 150 10.50 -16.81 -4.63
N PRO A 151 11.85 -16.82 -4.75
CA PRO A 151 12.66 -15.67 -4.45
C PRO A 151 12.60 -14.62 -5.56
N LEU A 152 12.52 -13.37 -5.12
CA LEU A 152 12.56 -12.16 -5.91
C LEU A 152 13.37 -11.10 -5.16
N GLY A 153 14.53 -10.67 -5.67
CA GLY A 153 15.33 -9.65 -4.98
C GLY A 153 15.79 -10.07 -3.58
N GLY A 154 16.14 -11.35 -3.41
CA GLY A 154 16.66 -11.90 -2.15
C GLY A 154 15.60 -12.27 -1.09
N LYS A 155 14.31 -12.06 -1.35
CA LYS A 155 13.21 -12.45 -0.44
C LYS A 155 12.01 -13.07 -1.18
N PRO A 156 11.15 -13.85 -0.51
CA PRO A 156 9.94 -14.41 -1.13
C PRO A 156 8.99 -13.37 -1.72
N ILE A 157 8.27 -13.73 -2.79
CA ILE A 157 7.20 -12.89 -3.39
C ILE A 157 6.20 -12.42 -2.33
N LEU A 158 5.71 -13.34 -1.49
CA LEU A 158 4.72 -13.01 -0.47
C LEU A 158 5.26 -12.05 0.59
N SER A 159 6.57 -12.09 0.89
CA SER A 159 7.18 -11.11 1.81
C SER A 159 7.11 -9.69 1.25
N HIS A 160 7.30 -9.49 -0.07
CA HIS A 160 7.10 -8.17 -0.68
C HIS A 160 5.68 -7.66 -0.53
N ILE A 161 4.68 -8.55 -0.65
CA ILE A 161 3.27 -8.18 -0.52
C ILE A 161 2.96 -7.79 0.94
N ILE A 162 3.34 -8.63 1.90
CA ILE A 162 3.09 -8.41 3.34
C ILE A 162 3.79 -7.13 3.80
N GLU A 163 5.08 -6.96 3.48
CA GLU A 163 5.84 -5.77 3.89
C GLU A 163 5.27 -4.50 3.26
N ASN A 164 4.86 -4.53 1.98
CA ASN A 164 4.24 -3.38 1.34
C ASN A 164 2.91 -2.98 2.01
N LEU A 165 2.09 -3.95 2.43
CA LEU A 165 0.85 -3.68 3.16
C LEU A 165 1.11 -3.23 4.61
N ARG A 166 2.12 -3.80 5.27
CA ARG A 166 2.60 -3.36 6.60
C ARG A 166 3.11 -1.93 6.57
N ASP A 167 3.84 -1.53 5.53
CA ASP A 167 4.34 -0.16 5.35
C ASP A 167 3.21 0.84 5.00
N GLN A 168 1.99 0.33 4.74
CA GLN A 168 0.72 1.05 4.68
C GLN A 168 -0.10 0.94 5.98
N GLY A 169 0.48 0.30 7.02
CA GLY A 169 -0.04 0.13 8.38
C GLY A 169 -1.05 -1.00 8.57
N ILE A 170 -1.11 -1.96 7.64
CA ILE A 170 -1.90 -3.19 7.79
C ILE A 170 -1.04 -4.23 8.50
N ASN A 171 -1.44 -4.65 9.70
CA ASN A 171 -0.67 -5.59 10.52
C ASN A 171 -1.37 -6.94 10.72
N ARG A 172 -2.61 -7.13 10.26
CA ARG A 172 -3.37 -8.38 10.40
C ARG A 172 -3.58 -9.05 9.06
N PHE A 173 -3.14 -10.30 8.96
CA PHE A 173 -3.18 -11.09 7.74
C PHE A 173 -3.88 -12.42 7.94
N VAL A 174 -4.63 -12.84 6.93
CA VAL A 174 -5.18 -14.19 6.79
C VAL A 174 -4.62 -14.75 5.47
N LEU A 175 -3.81 -15.79 5.54
CA LEU A 175 -3.25 -16.45 4.35
C LEU A 175 -4.08 -17.67 4.01
N SER A 176 -4.66 -17.69 2.81
CA SER A 176 -5.25 -18.92 2.27
C SER A 176 -4.16 -19.79 1.67
N THR A 177 -4.03 -21.02 2.12
CA THR A 177 -2.98 -21.96 1.69
C THR A 177 -3.58 -23.29 1.23
N ASN A 178 -2.92 -23.98 0.31
CA ASN A 178 -3.30 -25.31 -0.15
C ASN A 178 -2.03 -26.13 -0.45
N TYR A 179 -1.51 -26.06 -1.67
CA TYR A 179 -0.33 -26.79 -2.11
C TYR A 179 0.94 -26.36 -1.35
N LEU A 180 1.66 -27.33 -0.77
CA LEU A 180 2.86 -27.12 0.06
C LEU A 180 2.64 -26.10 1.19
N SER A 181 1.44 -26.09 1.77
CA SER A 181 1.03 -25.12 2.80
C SER A 181 1.94 -25.11 4.02
N GLU A 182 2.48 -26.26 4.41
CA GLU A 182 3.42 -26.44 5.50
C GLU A 182 4.67 -25.58 5.33
N MET A 183 5.19 -25.45 4.10
CA MET A 183 6.35 -24.59 3.84
C MET A 183 6.03 -23.11 4.08
N ILE A 184 4.81 -22.68 3.75
CA ILE A 184 4.38 -21.29 3.98
C ILE A 184 4.24 -21.05 5.48
N VAL A 185 3.58 -21.97 6.20
CA VAL A 185 3.40 -21.87 7.66
C VAL A 185 4.73 -21.90 8.39
N ASP A 186 5.64 -22.80 8.02
CA ASP A 186 6.97 -22.91 8.63
C ASP A 186 7.83 -21.67 8.36
N HIS A 187 7.71 -21.06 7.18
CA HIS A 187 8.47 -19.87 6.82
C HIS A 187 7.98 -18.61 7.53
N TYR A 188 6.66 -18.40 7.63
CA TYR A 188 6.07 -17.16 8.14
C TYR A 188 5.64 -17.23 9.61
N GLY A 189 5.40 -18.42 10.16
CA GLY A 189 4.96 -18.60 11.54
C GLY A 189 3.72 -17.76 11.87
N ASP A 190 3.75 -17.05 12.98
CA ASP A 190 2.71 -16.10 13.38
C ASP A 190 2.89 -14.69 12.78
N GLY A 191 3.89 -14.48 11.94
CA GLY A 191 4.23 -13.19 11.32
C GLY A 191 5.12 -12.27 12.16
N SER A 192 5.49 -12.66 13.38
CA SER A 192 6.29 -11.82 14.30
C SER A 192 7.63 -11.38 13.69
N ALA A 193 8.28 -12.21 12.90
CA ALA A 193 9.53 -11.88 12.20
C ALA A 193 9.38 -10.74 11.15
N LEU A 194 8.16 -10.42 10.76
CA LEU A 194 7.82 -9.36 9.81
C LEU A 194 7.12 -8.17 10.48
N ASP A 195 7.01 -8.15 11.82
CA ASP A 195 6.25 -7.16 12.60
C ASP A 195 4.75 -7.13 12.26
N VAL A 196 4.16 -8.30 11.99
CA VAL A 196 2.72 -8.46 11.69
C VAL A 196 2.13 -9.68 12.43
N SER A 197 0.81 -9.81 12.41
CA SER A 197 0.09 -11.01 12.84
C SER A 197 -0.48 -11.75 11.64
N ILE A 198 -0.14 -13.03 11.52
CA ILE A 198 -0.58 -13.92 10.46
C ILE A 198 -1.41 -15.06 11.05
N SER A 199 -2.57 -15.30 10.44
CA SER A 199 -3.38 -16.49 10.62
C SER A 199 -3.57 -17.20 9.29
N TYR A 200 -3.97 -18.47 9.32
CA TYR A 200 -4.04 -19.32 8.14
C TYR A 200 -5.42 -19.92 7.97
N VAL A 201 -5.83 -20.01 6.72
CA VAL A 201 -6.97 -20.82 6.28
C VAL A 201 -6.43 -21.85 5.30
N HIS A 202 -6.69 -23.12 5.57
CA HIS A 202 -6.21 -24.22 4.74
C HIS A 202 -7.35 -24.73 3.86
N GLU A 203 -7.19 -24.60 2.54
CA GLU A 203 -8.12 -25.15 1.56
C GLU A 203 -7.82 -26.65 1.37
N LYS A 204 -8.82 -27.53 1.49
CA LYS A 204 -8.64 -28.97 1.24
C LYS A 204 -8.45 -29.31 -0.23
N THR A 205 -9.09 -28.54 -1.09
CA THR A 205 -9.03 -28.63 -2.55
C THR A 205 -8.86 -27.22 -3.10
N ARG A 206 -8.54 -27.08 -4.38
CA ARG A 206 -8.43 -25.75 -5.00
C ARG A 206 -9.82 -25.10 -5.09
N MET A 207 -10.04 -24.00 -4.37
CA MET A 207 -11.35 -23.34 -4.29
C MET A 207 -11.46 -22.05 -5.12
N GLY A 208 -10.57 -21.85 -6.09
CA GLY A 208 -10.59 -20.69 -6.98
C GLY A 208 -9.97 -19.44 -6.36
N THR A 209 -10.28 -18.27 -6.91
CA THR A 209 -9.70 -16.99 -6.45
C THR A 209 -10.42 -16.36 -5.26
N GLY A 210 -11.58 -16.90 -4.86
CA GLY A 210 -12.38 -16.38 -3.74
C GLY A 210 -13.01 -17.43 -2.83
N GLY A 211 -12.97 -18.72 -3.18
CA GLY A 211 -13.68 -19.74 -2.40
C GLY A 211 -13.19 -19.89 -0.97
N ALA A 212 -11.91 -19.63 -0.70
CA ALA A 212 -11.38 -19.67 0.66
C ALA A 212 -12.05 -18.65 1.61
N LEU A 213 -12.64 -17.57 1.07
CA LEU A 213 -13.42 -16.62 1.88
C LEU A 213 -14.62 -17.29 2.56
N GLY A 214 -15.16 -18.37 1.99
CA GLY A 214 -16.22 -19.17 2.62
C GLY A 214 -15.76 -19.97 3.84
N LEU A 215 -14.44 -20.11 4.05
CA LEU A 215 -13.82 -20.82 5.18
C LEU A 215 -13.31 -19.88 6.28
N VAL A 216 -13.09 -18.61 5.97
CA VAL A 216 -12.55 -17.63 6.92
C VAL A 216 -13.59 -17.35 8.01
N ASP A 217 -13.15 -17.35 9.28
CA ASP A 217 -14.00 -16.90 10.37
C ASP A 217 -14.15 -15.37 10.30
N SER A 218 -15.40 -14.89 10.26
CA SER A 218 -15.70 -13.46 10.20
C SER A 218 -15.17 -12.68 11.41
N GLY A 219 -14.92 -13.35 12.55
CA GLY A 219 -14.26 -12.76 13.72
C GLY A 219 -12.78 -12.39 13.49
N GLN A 220 -12.13 -13.06 12.53
CA GLN A 220 -10.75 -12.76 12.15
C GLN A 220 -10.63 -11.55 11.23
N LEU A 221 -11.73 -11.11 10.62
CA LEU A 221 -11.76 -10.04 9.61
C LEU A 221 -12.16 -8.69 10.22
N SER A 222 -11.74 -7.63 9.57
CA SER A 222 -12.22 -6.26 9.76
C SER A 222 -13.46 -5.96 8.92
N GLU A 223 -14.09 -4.79 9.10
CA GLU A 223 -15.22 -4.32 8.29
C GLU A 223 -14.94 -2.90 7.75
N PRO A 224 -14.65 -2.74 6.44
CA PRO A 224 -14.43 -3.78 5.43
C PRO A 224 -13.08 -4.50 5.65
N PHE A 225 -12.72 -5.45 4.79
CA PHE A 225 -11.42 -6.12 4.75
C PHE A 225 -10.84 -6.11 3.32
N LEU A 226 -9.51 -6.19 3.22
CA LEU A 226 -8.80 -6.26 1.95
C LEU A 226 -8.67 -7.72 1.52
N CYS A 227 -8.86 -8.02 0.24
CA CYS A 227 -8.59 -9.32 -0.35
C CYS A 227 -7.73 -9.16 -1.60
N LEU A 228 -6.67 -9.95 -1.73
CA LEU A 228 -5.75 -9.87 -2.87
C LEU A 228 -5.16 -11.22 -3.23
N ASN A 229 -4.79 -11.38 -4.51
CA ASN A 229 -4.05 -12.55 -4.95
C ASN A 229 -2.59 -12.50 -4.47
N GLY A 230 -2.05 -13.64 -4.03
CA GLY A 230 -0.69 -13.75 -3.49
C GLY A 230 0.44 -13.70 -4.53
N ASP A 231 0.13 -13.39 -5.79
CA ASP A 231 1.06 -13.31 -6.90
C ASP A 231 1.11 -11.93 -7.57
N ILE A 232 0.43 -10.95 -6.98
CA ILE A 232 0.33 -9.60 -7.52
C ILE A 232 1.12 -8.64 -6.65
N LEU A 233 2.20 -8.10 -7.20
CA LEU A 233 2.94 -7.01 -6.59
C LEU A 233 2.37 -5.69 -7.05
N ASN A 234 1.95 -4.85 -6.12
CA ASN A 234 1.33 -3.57 -6.42
C ASN A 234 1.62 -2.52 -5.35
N ASP A 235 1.42 -1.25 -5.69
CA ASP A 235 1.53 -0.08 -4.82
C ASP A 235 0.17 0.62 -4.62
N ILE A 236 -0.92 -0.16 -4.59
CA ILE A 236 -2.28 0.37 -4.40
C ILE A 236 -2.34 1.16 -3.09
N ASP A 237 -2.94 2.36 -3.12
CA ASP A 237 -3.28 3.13 -1.91
C ASP A 237 -4.52 2.51 -1.25
N VAL A 238 -4.28 1.63 -0.27
CA VAL A 238 -5.35 0.87 0.39
C VAL A 238 -6.32 1.79 1.14
N ASP A 239 -5.83 2.91 1.68
CA ASP A 239 -6.67 3.84 2.43
C ASP A 239 -7.59 4.65 1.50
N ALA A 240 -7.10 5.06 0.33
CA ALA A 240 -7.93 5.67 -0.70
C ALA A 240 -8.98 4.68 -1.23
N LEU A 241 -8.59 3.42 -1.46
CA LEU A 241 -9.51 2.34 -1.84
C LEU A 241 -10.61 2.14 -0.77
N ARG A 242 -10.22 2.06 0.51
CA ARG A 242 -11.15 1.91 1.64
C ARG A 242 -12.12 3.10 1.74
N THR A 243 -11.59 4.32 1.64
CA THR A 243 -12.38 5.55 1.71
C THR A 243 -13.44 5.57 0.61
N GLN A 244 -13.06 5.26 -0.63
CA GLN A 244 -14.00 5.23 -1.75
C GLN A 244 -15.04 4.10 -1.59
N HIS A 245 -14.63 2.92 -1.13
CA HIS A 245 -15.53 1.82 -0.84
C HIS A 245 -16.62 2.22 0.16
N GLN A 246 -16.20 2.81 1.28
CA GLN A 246 -17.11 3.25 2.36
C GLN A 246 -18.00 4.42 1.93
N SER A 247 -17.44 5.44 1.29
CA SER A 247 -18.20 6.63 0.89
C SER A 247 -19.34 6.31 -0.09
N ASN A 248 -19.16 5.27 -0.92
CA ASN A 248 -20.16 4.82 -1.88
C ASN A 248 -21.11 3.75 -1.32
N ASN A 249 -20.89 3.29 -0.08
CA ASN A 249 -21.64 2.19 0.54
C ASN A 249 -21.71 0.96 -0.37
N TRP A 250 -20.55 0.55 -0.91
CA TRP A 250 -20.43 -0.66 -1.72
C TRP A 250 -20.20 -1.89 -0.83
N ASP A 251 -20.78 -3.03 -1.20
CA ASP A 251 -20.51 -4.32 -0.56
C ASP A 251 -19.18 -4.92 -1.04
N ALA A 252 -18.78 -4.61 -2.28
CA ALA A 252 -17.51 -5.01 -2.85
C ALA A 252 -16.98 -3.96 -3.83
N THR A 253 -15.67 -3.80 -3.84
CA THR A 253 -14.96 -2.91 -4.78
C THR A 253 -13.83 -3.68 -5.45
N MET A 254 -13.90 -3.80 -6.78
CA MET A 254 -12.85 -4.40 -7.59
C MET A 254 -11.82 -3.34 -7.95
N VAL A 255 -10.54 -3.60 -7.70
CA VAL A 255 -9.48 -2.77 -8.26
C VAL A 255 -9.30 -3.12 -9.73
N VAL A 256 -9.39 -2.10 -10.59
CA VAL A 256 -9.22 -2.22 -12.04
C VAL A 256 -8.06 -1.37 -12.51
N ARG A 257 -7.51 -1.71 -13.67
CA ARG A 257 -6.52 -0.90 -14.38
C ARG A 257 -6.79 -0.83 -15.87
N ASP A 258 -6.34 0.25 -16.47
CA ASP A 258 -6.31 0.37 -17.92
C ASP A 258 -5.24 -0.56 -18.51
N PHE A 259 -5.59 -1.26 -19.58
CA PHE A 259 -4.73 -2.12 -20.36
C PHE A 259 -4.97 -1.84 -21.84
N SER A 260 -3.91 -1.65 -22.60
CA SER A 260 -3.99 -1.36 -24.02
C SER A 260 -3.30 -2.46 -24.81
N MET A 261 -3.97 -2.90 -25.88
CA MET A 261 -3.38 -3.82 -26.84
C MET A 261 -3.41 -3.16 -28.21
N THR A 262 -2.23 -3.00 -28.80
CA THR A 262 -2.08 -2.52 -30.18
C THR A 262 -1.93 -3.73 -31.08
N VAL A 263 -2.80 -3.83 -32.08
CA VAL A 263 -2.61 -4.82 -33.15
C VAL A 263 -1.49 -4.29 -34.05
N PRO A 264 -0.40 -5.02 -34.32
CA PRO A 264 0.74 -4.48 -35.08
C PRO A 264 0.51 -4.48 -36.60
N TYR A 265 -0.74 -4.65 -37.04
CA TYR A 265 -1.18 -4.75 -38.44
C TYR A 265 -2.42 -3.89 -38.68
N GLY A 266 -2.75 -3.66 -39.94
CA GLY A 266 -4.06 -3.14 -40.33
C GLY A 266 -5.18 -4.14 -39.99
N VAL A 267 -6.19 -3.69 -39.26
CA VAL A 267 -7.41 -4.45 -38.97
C VAL A 267 -8.49 -4.01 -39.93
N VAL A 268 -9.09 -4.97 -40.62
CA VAL A 268 -10.16 -4.75 -41.61
C VAL A 268 -11.47 -5.24 -41.02
N SER A 269 -12.51 -4.41 -41.09
CA SER A 269 -13.88 -4.80 -40.81
C SER A 269 -14.54 -5.23 -42.11
N VAL A 270 -15.20 -6.39 -42.08
CA VAL A 270 -15.93 -6.96 -43.22
C VAL A 270 -17.35 -7.29 -42.80
N ALA A 271 -18.29 -7.14 -43.73
CA ALA A 271 -19.67 -7.55 -43.55
C ALA A 271 -19.80 -9.10 -43.51
N GLU A 272 -20.99 -9.62 -43.18
CA GLU A 272 -21.25 -11.07 -43.18
C GLU A 272 -21.01 -11.74 -44.55
N ASP A 273 -21.09 -10.99 -45.66
CA ASP A 273 -20.84 -11.47 -47.02
C ASP A 273 -19.39 -11.23 -47.52
N GLU A 274 -18.46 -10.93 -46.59
CA GLU A 274 -17.05 -10.64 -46.86
C GLU A 274 -16.77 -9.35 -47.65
N ALA A 275 -17.77 -8.48 -47.81
CA ALA A 275 -17.56 -7.15 -48.40
C ALA A 275 -16.73 -6.25 -47.44
N PHE A 276 -15.78 -5.51 -48.01
CA PHE A 276 -14.95 -4.54 -47.27
C PHE A 276 -15.80 -3.39 -46.71
N GLU A 277 -15.67 -3.08 -45.42
CA GLU A 277 -16.35 -1.95 -44.77
C GLU A 277 -15.38 -0.84 -44.35
N ASP A 278 -14.33 -1.17 -43.60
CA ASP A 278 -13.36 -0.21 -43.07
C ASP A 278 -11.99 -0.85 -42.79
N ALA A 279 -10.95 -0.03 -42.68
CA ALA A 279 -9.63 -0.47 -42.26
C ALA A 279 -8.96 0.55 -41.32
N GLU A 280 -8.49 0.06 -40.18
CA GLU A 280 -7.72 0.85 -39.23
C GLU A 280 -6.28 0.30 -39.15
N GLU A 281 -5.28 1.17 -39.38
CA GLU A 281 -3.88 0.78 -39.28
C GLU A 281 -3.40 0.84 -37.84
N LYS A 282 -2.89 -0.29 -37.34
CA LYS A 282 -2.36 -0.45 -35.98
C LYS A 282 -3.29 0.07 -34.89
N PRO A 283 -4.56 -0.36 -34.88
CA PRO A 283 -5.53 0.09 -33.90
C PRO A 283 -5.06 -0.28 -32.50
N THR A 284 -5.34 0.60 -31.55
CA THR A 284 -5.11 0.33 -30.14
C THR A 284 -6.44 0.23 -29.42
N THR A 285 -6.74 -0.95 -28.89
CA THR A 285 -7.94 -1.16 -28.07
C THR A 285 -7.60 -0.99 -26.59
N HIS A 286 -8.43 -0.23 -25.88
CA HIS A 286 -8.32 0.02 -24.45
C HIS A 286 -9.31 -0.84 -23.67
N PHE A 287 -8.84 -1.49 -22.62
CA PHE A 287 -9.60 -2.35 -21.73
C PHE A 287 -9.42 -1.91 -20.29
N ARG A 288 -10.39 -2.26 -19.44
CA ARG A 288 -10.20 -2.27 -17.98
C ARG A 288 -10.10 -3.71 -17.52
N ILE A 289 -8.97 -4.05 -16.94
CA ILE A 289 -8.69 -5.39 -16.45
C ILE A 289 -8.75 -5.43 -14.93
N ASN A 290 -9.15 -6.58 -14.40
CA ASN A 290 -9.12 -6.86 -12.97
C ASN A 290 -7.67 -6.90 -12.46
N ALA A 291 -7.37 -6.14 -11.42
CA ALA A 291 -6.04 -6.07 -10.83
C ALA A 291 -5.81 -7.13 -9.73
N GLY A 292 -6.77 -8.03 -9.46
CA GLY A 292 -6.70 -9.09 -8.45
C GLY A 292 -6.57 -8.58 -7.02
N CYS A 293 -7.14 -7.41 -6.76
CA CYS A 293 -7.23 -6.78 -5.45
C CYS A 293 -8.65 -6.22 -5.25
N TYR A 294 -9.18 -6.36 -4.03
CA TYR A 294 -10.56 -6.12 -3.72
C TYR A 294 -10.70 -5.53 -2.31
N MET A 295 -11.61 -4.57 -2.14
CA MET A 295 -12.10 -4.16 -0.82
C MET A 295 -13.50 -4.73 -0.63
N LEU A 296 -13.70 -5.49 0.43
CA LEU A 296 -14.87 -6.34 0.62
C LEU A 296 -15.51 -6.07 1.99
N SER A 297 -16.82 -5.86 2.02
CA SER A 297 -17.58 -5.84 3.28
C SER A 297 -17.86 -7.26 3.76
N LYS A 298 -18.04 -7.50 5.07
CA LYS A 298 -18.34 -8.87 5.55
C LYS A 298 -19.68 -9.41 5.04
N SER A 299 -20.58 -8.54 4.57
CA SER A 299 -21.85 -8.93 3.94
C SER A 299 -21.66 -9.94 2.80
N ILE A 300 -20.53 -9.86 2.08
CA ILE A 300 -20.21 -10.75 0.96
C ILE A 300 -19.99 -12.21 1.39
N LEU A 301 -19.65 -12.47 2.66
CA LEU A 301 -19.43 -13.83 3.16
C LEU A 301 -20.72 -14.68 3.11
N ASN A 302 -21.89 -14.03 3.05
CA ASN A 302 -23.19 -14.69 2.84
C ASN A 302 -23.49 -14.99 1.35
N VAL A 303 -22.66 -14.48 0.45
CA VAL A 303 -22.76 -14.68 -1.00
C VAL A 303 -21.80 -15.76 -1.46
N VAL A 304 -20.58 -15.77 -0.91
CA VAL A 304 -19.56 -16.79 -1.23
C VAL A 304 -20.01 -18.17 -0.74
N PRO A 305 -20.07 -19.19 -1.61
CA PRO A 305 -20.43 -20.54 -1.20
C PRO A 305 -19.31 -21.17 -0.35
N LYS A 306 -19.72 -21.93 0.69
CA LYS A 306 -18.78 -22.69 1.52
C LYS A 306 -18.31 -23.95 0.81
N ASP A 307 -17.04 -24.30 1.00
CA ASP A 307 -16.41 -25.55 0.50
C ASP A 307 -16.57 -25.76 -1.03
N GLN A 308 -16.70 -24.69 -1.81
CA GLN A 308 -16.85 -24.74 -3.27
C GLN A 308 -15.81 -23.88 -4.00
N PHE A 309 -15.55 -24.25 -5.26
CA PHE A 309 -14.81 -23.41 -6.18
C PHE A 309 -15.59 -22.12 -6.43
N TYR A 310 -14.95 -20.98 -6.20
CA TYR A 310 -15.55 -19.67 -6.42
C TYR A 310 -14.50 -18.66 -6.86
N ASP A 311 -14.78 -17.93 -7.93
CA ASP A 311 -13.91 -16.90 -8.45
C ASP A 311 -14.42 -15.51 -8.07
N LEU A 312 -13.53 -14.63 -7.62
CA LEU A 312 -13.90 -13.28 -7.16
C LEU A 312 -14.59 -12.42 -8.23
N PRO A 313 -14.28 -12.52 -9.54
CA PRO A 313 -15.10 -11.85 -10.56
C PRO A 313 -16.58 -12.28 -10.56
N THR A 314 -16.87 -13.55 -10.28
CA THR A 314 -18.25 -14.07 -10.18
C THR A 314 -19.03 -13.42 -9.05
N LEU A 315 -18.35 -13.01 -7.97
CA LEU A 315 -18.94 -12.26 -6.86
C LEU A 315 -19.74 -11.05 -7.34
N PHE A 316 -19.19 -10.27 -8.28
CA PHE A 316 -19.84 -9.03 -8.73
C PHE A 316 -21.14 -9.30 -9.48
N THR A 317 -21.19 -10.38 -10.27
CA THR A 317 -22.41 -10.82 -10.94
C THR A 317 -23.46 -11.30 -9.92
N ASP A 318 -23.04 -12.01 -8.88
CA ASP A 318 -23.96 -12.52 -7.85
C ASP A 318 -24.46 -11.42 -6.91
N LEU A 319 -23.62 -10.44 -6.58
CA LEU A 319 -24.03 -9.23 -5.85
C LEU A 319 -25.13 -8.49 -6.61
N GLN A 320 -24.96 -8.31 -7.93
CA GLN A 320 -25.97 -7.66 -8.77
C GLN A 320 -27.31 -8.39 -8.75
N LYS A 321 -27.31 -9.74 -8.85
CA LYS A 321 -28.54 -10.55 -8.77
C LYS A 321 -29.24 -10.43 -7.41
N ARG A 322 -28.49 -10.15 -6.34
CA ARG A 322 -29.01 -10.01 -4.97
C ARG A 322 -29.34 -8.55 -4.59
N GLY A 323 -29.21 -7.60 -5.52
CA GLY A 323 -29.43 -6.18 -5.26
C GLY A 323 -28.37 -5.52 -4.38
N MET A 324 -27.20 -6.17 -4.23
CA MET A 324 -26.05 -5.66 -3.50
C MET A 324 -25.19 -4.78 -4.41
N LYS A 325 -24.41 -3.86 -3.81
CA LYS A 325 -23.72 -2.81 -4.55
C LYS A 325 -22.26 -3.18 -4.80
N GLY A 326 -21.93 -3.46 -6.06
CA GLY A 326 -20.54 -3.57 -6.52
C GLY A 326 -20.04 -2.26 -7.11
N GLY A 327 -18.77 -1.93 -6.88
CA GLY A 327 -18.08 -0.80 -7.51
C GLY A 327 -16.68 -1.14 -7.99
N THR A 328 -16.00 -0.16 -8.57
CA THR A 328 -14.62 -0.29 -9.03
C THR A 328 -13.75 0.85 -8.52
N TYR A 329 -12.45 0.57 -8.34
CA TYR A 329 -11.42 1.54 -8.01
C TYR A 329 -10.31 1.49 -9.05
N MET A 330 -9.98 2.63 -9.66
CA MET A 330 -8.96 2.70 -10.70
C MET A 330 -7.56 2.82 -10.10
N HIS A 331 -6.73 1.79 -10.27
CA HIS A 331 -5.31 1.85 -9.90
C HIS A 331 -4.45 2.37 -11.05
N LYS A 332 -3.59 3.34 -10.77
CA LYS A 332 -2.69 3.97 -11.76
C LYS A 332 -1.21 3.75 -11.47
N GLY A 333 -0.90 3.09 -10.36
CA GLY A 333 0.47 2.82 -9.93
C GLY A 333 1.03 1.54 -10.53
N ARG A 334 2.15 1.09 -9.96
CA ARG A 334 2.82 -0.14 -10.34
C ARG A 334 1.94 -1.37 -10.07
N TRP A 335 1.98 -2.31 -11.01
CA TRP A 335 1.43 -3.64 -10.84
C TRP A 335 2.20 -4.63 -11.67
N ILE A 336 2.52 -5.77 -11.05
CA ILE A 336 3.25 -6.87 -11.68
C ILE A 336 2.52 -8.15 -11.28
N ASP A 337 1.92 -8.83 -12.25
CA ASP A 337 1.37 -10.18 -12.09
C ASP A 337 2.46 -11.19 -12.39
N ILE A 338 2.90 -11.93 -11.38
CA ILE A 338 3.93 -12.97 -11.53
C ILE A 338 3.24 -14.25 -12.01
N GLY A 339 2.58 -14.21 -13.16
CA GLY A 339 1.75 -15.31 -13.66
C GLY A 339 2.55 -16.49 -14.25
N ASP A 340 3.72 -16.20 -14.83
CA ASP A 340 4.55 -17.13 -15.59
C ASP A 340 6.05 -16.81 -15.50
N ILE A 341 6.88 -17.63 -16.15
CA ILE A 341 8.34 -17.51 -16.11
C ILE A 341 8.83 -16.18 -16.71
N ALA A 342 8.17 -15.67 -17.76
CA ALA A 342 8.57 -14.42 -18.40
C ALA A 342 8.28 -13.22 -17.49
N GLU A 343 7.12 -13.23 -16.82
CA GLU A 343 6.77 -12.23 -15.81
C GLU A 343 7.69 -12.31 -14.58
N LEU A 344 8.02 -13.52 -14.09
CA LEU A 344 8.98 -13.67 -12.99
C LEU A 344 10.37 -13.12 -13.35
N LYS A 345 10.85 -13.36 -14.57
CA LYS A 345 12.12 -12.79 -15.04
C LYS A 345 12.08 -11.25 -15.12
N ARG A 346 10.98 -10.69 -15.63
CA ARG A 346 10.77 -9.23 -15.65
C ARG A 346 10.75 -8.65 -14.25
N ALA A 347 10.04 -9.30 -13.33
CA ALA A 347 10.03 -8.91 -11.93
C ALA A 347 11.45 -8.92 -11.34
N ARG A 348 12.21 -10.00 -11.54
CA ARG A 348 13.60 -10.09 -11.03
C ARG A 348 14.49 -8.95 -11.53
N ALA A 349 14.43 -8.63 -12.81
CA ALA A 349 15.19 -7.50 -13.37
C ALA A 349 14.85 -6.16 -12.69
N ILE A 350 13.59 -5.96 -12.31
CA ILE A 350 13.15 -4.74 -11.60
C ILE A 350 13.69 -4.69 -10.16
N PHE A 351 13.74 -5.83 -9.47
CA PHE A 351 14.10 -5.91 -8.05
C PHE A 351 15.60 -6.13 -7.78
N GLU A 352 16.31 -6.74 -8.71
CA GLU A 352 17.73 -7.11 -8.56
C GLU A 352 18.66 -6.12 -9.29
N GLY A 353 18.09 -5.24 -10.13
CA GLY A 353 18.86 -4.37 -11.02
C GLY A 353 19.41 -5.13 -12.25
N PRO A 354 20.06 -4.43 -13.20
CA PRO A 354 20.71 -5.11 -14.31
C PRO A 354 21.79 -6.04 -13.76
N SER A 355 21.66 -7.33 -14.08
CA SER A 355 22.69 -8.32 -13.82
C SER A 355 23.97 -7.87 -14.53
N SER A 356 24.98 -7.46 -13.77
CA SER A 356 26.31 -7.06 -14.24
C SER A 356 27.03 -8.19 -14.94
#